data_AF-F8NC92-F1
#
_entry.id   AF-F8NC92-F1
#
_cell.length_a   1.000
_cell.length_b   1.000
_cell.length_c   1.000
_cell.angle_alpha   90.00
_cell.angle_beta   90.00
_cell.angle_gamma   90.00
#
_symmetry.space_group_name_H-M   'P 1'
#
loop_
_entity.id
_entity.type
_entity.pdbx_description
1 polymer ?
#
loop_
_entity_poly.entity_id
_entity_poly.type
_entity_poly.pdbx_seq_one_letter_code
_entity_poly.pdbx_strand_id
1 'polypeptide(L)'
;MEHAISLLFRSVFVDNMIFAYFLGMCSYLAVSKNVKTSLGLGLAVTFVLVITEPINYLLQVYVLGPDCLVKGVDLSYLSFILFIAIIAGITQLVEMAVEKFSPSLYAALGIFLPLIAVNCAIMGASLFMQQRIKLPIDNAQAITNFGDSVAYALGSGLGWTLAIVMFGAIREKMAYCDIPKPLQGMGIAFITVGLMAMAMMCFSGLQF
;
A
#
# COMPACT_ATOMS: atom_id res chain seq x y z
N MET A 1 -18.93 -11.73 -7.18
CA MET A 1 -17.78 -12.48 -6.63
C MET A 1 -16.65 -12.57 -7.64
N GLU A 2 -16.90 -12.91 -8.91
CA GLU A 2 -15.84 -12.96 -9.94
C GLU A 2 -15.13 -11.61 -10.14
N HIS A 3 -15.86 -10.49 -10.12
CA HIS A 3 -15.29 -9.14 -10.23
C HIS A 3 -14.36 -8.76 -9.06
N ALA A 4 -14.70 -9.12 -7.83
CA ALA A 4 -13.86 -8.82 -6.66
C ALA A 4 -12.56 -9.64 -6.65
N ILE A 5 -12.61 -10.87 -7.17
CA ILE A 5 -11.44 -11.76 -7.26
C ILE A 5 -10.52 -11.31 -8.41
N SER A 6 -11.08 -10.94 -9.56
CA SER A 6 -10.28 -10.39 -10.67
C SER A 6 -9.63 -9.05 -10.29
N LEU A 7 -10.35 -8.18 -9.57
CA LEU A 7 -9.82 -6.93 -9.03
C LEU A 7 -8.67 -7.19 -8.04
N LEU A 8 -8.80 -8.20 -7.17
CA LEU A 8 -7.76 -8.58 -6.22
C LEU A 8 -6.48 -9.04 -6.94
N PHE A 9 -6.59 -10.01 -7.86
CA PHE A 9 -5.43 -10.49 -8.62
C PHE A 9 -4.79 -9.40 -9.47
N ARG A 10 -5.59 -8.55 -10.10
CA ARG A 10 -5.10 -7.41 -10.88
C ARG A 10 -4.39 -6.39 -9.99
N SER A 11 -4.91 -6.10 -8.79
CA SER A 11 -4.29 -5.15 -7.86
C SER A 11 -2.99 -5.67 -7.24
N VAL A 12 -2.86 -7.00 -7.07
CA VAL A 12 -1.62 -7.62 -6.57
C VAL A 12 -0.51 -7.59 -7.62
N PHE A 13 -0.82 -7.94 -8.87
CA PHE A 13 0.19 -8.21 -9.91
C PHE A 13 0.30 -7.15 -11.01
N VAL A 14 -0.81 -6.57 -11.45
CA VAL A 14 -0.85 -5.64 -12.60
C VAL A 14 -0.74 -4.20 -12.13
N ASP A 15 -1.59 -3.79 -11.18
CA ASP A 15 -1.64 -2.43 -10.61
C ASP A 15 -0.83 -2.34 -9.29
N ASN A 16 0.30 -3.06 -9.21
CA ASN A 16 1.08 -3.13 -7.98
C ASN A 16 1.62 -1.74 -7.58
N MET A 17 1.31 -1.30 -6.35
CA MET A 17 1.66 0.04 -5.85
C MET A 17 3.16 0.35 -5.88
N ILE A 18 4.02 -0.64 -5.65
CA ILE A 18 5.47 -0.43 -5.61
C ILE A 18 6.07 -0.46 -7.02
N PHE A 19 5.71 -1.44 -7.84
CA PHE A 19 6.40 -1.66 -9.12
C PHE A 19 5.76 -0.96 -10.32
N ALA A 20 4.44 -0.76 -10.31
CA ALA A 20 3.74 -0.06 -11.39
C ALA A 20 3.67 1.45 -11.13
N TYR A 21 3.39 1.85 -9.88
CA TYR A 21 3.20 3.26 -9.54
C TYR A 21 4.35 3.89 -8.75
N PHE A 22 5.32 3.11 -8.25
CA PHE A 22 6.46 3.60 -7.45
C PHE A 22 6.08 4.31 -6.14
N LEU A 23 4.98 3.90 -5.50
CA LEU A 23 4.54 4.44 -4.22
C LEU A 23 5.06 3.60 -3.03
N GLY A 24 5.42 4.28 -1.94
CA GLY A 24 5.83 3.64 -0.68
C GLY A 24 7.32 3.25 -0.61
N MET A 25 8.15 3.85 -1.46
CA MET A 25 9.57 3.49 -1.60
C MET A 25 10.42 3.79 -0.34
N CYS A 26 10.03 4.79 0.46
CA CYS A 26 10.82 5.23 1.62
C CYS A 26 10.99 4.12 2.67
N SER A 27 9.88 3.52 3.11
CA SER A 27 9.87 2.45 4.10
C SER A 27 10.32 1.12 3.48
N TYR A 28 10.01 0.90 2.20
CA TYR A 28 10.45 -0.26 1.42
C TYR A 28 11.98 -0.37 1.31
N LEU A 29 12.66 0.73 0.99
CA LEU A 29 14.13 0.74 0.90
C LEU A 29 14.82 0.71 2.26
N ALA A 30 14.21 1.31 3.29
CA ALA A 30 14.77 1.41 4.62
C ALA A 30 14.71 0.09 5.42
N VAL A 31 13.59 -0.65 5.33
CA VAL A 31 13.28 -1.80 6.22
C VAL A 31 13.36 -3.15 5.48
N SER A 32 14.14 -3.21 4.40
CA SER A 32 14.33 -4.41 3.56
C SER A 32 15.59 -5.22 3.88
N LYS A 33 16.22 -5.02 5.05
CA LYS A 33 17.47 -5.72 5.36
C LYS A 33 17.29 -7.19 5.74
N ASN A 34 16.19 -7.52 6.42
CA ASN A 34 15.90 -8.88 6.87
C ASN A 34 14.46 -9.25 6.51
N VAL A 35 14.23 -10.49 6.09
CA VAL A 35 12.91 -10.99 5.69
C VAL A 35 11.91 -10.92 6.84
N LYS A 36 12.34 -11.24 8.07
CA LYS A 36 11.47 -11.18 9.25
C LYS A 36 10.93 -9.78 9.54
N THR A 37 11.78 -8.75 9.44
CA THR A 37 11.36 -7.35 9.65
C THR A 37 10.53 -6.83 8.50
N SER A 38 10.88 -7.21 7.26
CA SER A 38 10.13 -6.84 6.07
C SER A 38 8.72 -7.42 6.07
N LEU A 39 8.56 -8.67 6.50
CA LEU A 39 7.26 -9.32 6.63
C LEU A 39 6.39 -8.65 7.70
N GLY A 40 6.97 -8.33 8.86
CA GLY A 40 6.26 -7.61 9.92
C GLY A 40 5.75 -6.24 9.47
N LEU A 41 6.58 -5.47 8.75
CA LEU A 41 6.16 -4.19 8.18
C LEU A 41 5.09 -4.36 7.09
N GLY A 42 5.23 -5.34 6.20
CA GLY A 42 4.25 -5.63 5.15
C GLY A 42 2.86 -5.96 5.71
N LEU A 43 2.81 -6.82 6.73
CA LEU A 43 1.55 -7.13 7.41
C LEU A 43 0.94 -5.91 8.09
N ALA A 44 1.75 -5.06 8.74
CA ALA A 44 1.26 -3.83 9.36
C ALA A 44 0.66 -2.86 8.32
N VAL A 45 1.34 -2.65 7.19
CA VAL A 45 0.84 -1.80 6.09
C VAL A 45 -0.43 -2.36 5.47
N THR A 46 -0.49 -3.68 5.25
CA THR A 46 -1.69 -4.36 4.74
C THR A 46 -2.86 -4.20 5.70
N PHE A 47 -2.64 -4.37 7.00
CA PHE A 47 -3.67 -4.20 8.02
C PHE A 47 -4.22 -2.77 8.05
N VAL A 48 -3.34 -1.77 8.00
CA VAL A 48 -3.76 -0.36 7.91
C VAL A 48 -4.59 -0.14 6.65
N LEU A 49 -4.11 -0.56 5.48
CA LEU A 49 -4.84 -0.44 4.21
C LEU A 49 -6.24 -1.04 4.26
N VAL A 50 -6.36 -2.28 4.76
CA VAL A 50 -7.62 -3.01 4.82
C VAL A 50 -8.66 -2.34 5.71
N ILE A 51 -8.23 -1.56 6.71
CA ILE A 51 -9.13 -0.82 7.59
C ILE A 51 -9.41 0.58 7.05
N THR A 52 -8.38 1.28 6.56
CA THR A 52 -8.52 2.67 6.11
C THR A 52 -9.32 2.77 4.82
N GLU A 53 -9.14 1.86 3.86
CA GLU A 53 -9.81 1.91 2.56
C GLU A 53 -11.34 1.80 2.66
N PRO A 54 -11.92 0.82 3.39
CA PRO A 54 -13.38 0.73 3.49
C PRO A 54 -13.99 1.90 4.28
N ILE A 55 -13.28 2.44 5.28
CA ILE A 55 -13.72 3.62 6.02
C ILE A 55 -13.71 4.86 5.10
N ASN A 56 -12.62 5.06 4.36
CA ASN A 56 -12.51 6.13 3.36
C ASN A 56 -13.57 5.99 2.27
N TYR A 57 -13.92 4.75 1.88
CA TYR A 57 -15.02 4.46 0.97
C TYR A 57 -16.36 4.94 1.49
N LEU A 58 -16.73 4.55 2.70
CA LEU A 58 -17.98 4.97 3.29
C LEU A 58 -18.05 6.50 3.43
N LEU A 59 -16.96 7.16 3.81
CA LEU A 59 -16.94 8.62 3.93
C LEU A 59 -17.02 9.30 2.56
N GLN A 60 -16.35 8.78 1.54
CA GLN A 60 -16.41 9.34 0.20
C GLN A 60 -17.82 9.24 -0.40
N VAL A 61 -18.52 8.12 -0.17
CA VAL A 61 -19.86 7.87 -0.73
C VAL A 61 -20.95 8.57 0.08
N TYR A 62 -20.90 8.54 1.42
CA TYR A 62 -21.99 9.01 2.28
C TYR A 62 -21.81 10.42 2.85
N VAL A 63 -20.59 10.96 2.86
CA VAL A 63 -20.31 12.25 3.52
C VAL A 63 -19.81 13.29 2.52
N LEU A 64 -18.92 12.90 1.60
CA LEU A 64 -18.25 13.82 0.67
C LEU A 64 -18.88 13.89 -0.72
N GLY A 65 -19.85 13.04 -1.01
CA GLY A 65 -20.56 13.07 -2.29
C GLY A 65 -21.37 14.36 -2.50
N PRO A 66 -21.66 14.73 -3.76
CA PRO A 66 -22.56 15.83 -4.05
C PRO A 66 -23.91 15.58 -3.35
N ASP A 67 -24.45 16.61 -2.68
CA ASP A 67 -25.74 16.60 -1.95
C ASP A 67 -25.84 15.70 -0.69
N CYS A 68 -24.73 15.19 -0.14
CA CYS A 68 -24.79 14.30 1.04
C CYS A 68 -24.98 15.02 2.38
N LEU A 69 -24.23 16.10 2.65
CA LEU A 69 -24.31 16.86 3.91
C LEU A 69 -25.19 18.11 3.82
N VAL A 70 -25.07 18.87 2.72
CA VAL A 70 -25.87 20.06 2.42
C VAL A 70 -26.15 20.06 0.93
N LYS A 71 -27.43 20.20 0.54
CA LYS A 71 -27.82 20.31 -0.88
C LYS A 71 -27.08 21.49 -1.53
N GLY A 72 -26.31 21.22 -2.59
CA GLY A 72 -25.57 22.22 -3.36
C GLY A 72 -24.12 22.51 -2.96
N VAL A 73 -23.53 21.77 -1.99
CA VAL A 73 -22.10 21.92 -1.64
C VAL A 73 -21.34 20.62 -1.90
N ASP A 74 -20.31 20.68 -2.75
CA ASP A 74 -19.37 19.59 -2.97
C ASP A 74 -18.20 19.71 -1.96
N LEU A 75 -18.11 18.78 -1.02
CA LEU A 75 -17.04 18.73 -0.01
C LEU A 75 -15.82 17.93 -0.49
N SER A 76 -15.76 17.55 -1.77
CA SER A 76 -14.62 16.80 -2.33
C SER A 76 -13.26 17.49 -2.11
N TYR A 77 -13.21 18.82 -1.94
CA TYR A 77 -11.95 19.52 -1.64
C TYR A 77 -11.36 19.13 -0.26
N LEU A 78 -12.18 18.63 0.67
CA LEU A 78 -11.77 18.21 2.01
C LEU A 78 -11.25 16.76 2.07
N SER A 79 -11.36 16.00 0.97
CA SER A 79 -11.01 14.56 0.90
C SER A 79 -9.59 14.29 1.41
N PHE A 80 -8.62 15.09 0.97
CA PHE A 80 -7.21 14.91 1.35
C PHE A 80 -6.98 14.98 2.86
N ILE A 81 -7.55 15.99 3.53
CA ILE A 81 -7.37 16.19 4.96
C ILE A 81 -8.04 15.06 5.74
N LEU A 82 -9.22 14.62 5.31
CA LEU A 82 -9.93 13.52 5.94
C LEU A 82 -9.21 12.19 5.80
N PHE A 83 -8.70 11.85 4.61
CA PHE A 83 -7.93 10.63 4.41
C PHE A 83 -6.67 10.61 5.27
N ILE A 84 -5.94 11.72 5.34
CA ILE A 84 -4.75 11.82 6.21
C ILE A 84 -5.14 11.64 7.68
N ALA A 85 -6.22 12.26 8.15
CA ALA A 85 -6.67 12.16 9.53
C ALA A 85 -7.04 10.72 9.92
N ILE A 86 -7.73 10.00 9.03
CA ILE A 86 -8.13 8.60 9.26
C ILE A 86 -6.92 7.68 9.25
N ILE A 87 -6.02 7.84 8.27
CA ILE A 87 -4.79 7.06 8.21
C ILE A 87 -3.99 7.30 9.50
N ALA A 88 -3.78 8.55 9.91
CA ALA A 88 -3.06 8.89 11.14
C ALA A 88 -3.69 8.25 12.39
N GLY A 89 -5.02 8.30 12.51
CA GLY A 89 -5.75 7.70 13.63
C GLY A 89 -5.59 6.17 13.69
N ILE A 90 -5.71 5.49 12.55
CA ILE A 90 -5.55 4.03 12.49
C ILE A 90 -4.09 3.63 12.73
N THR A 91 -3.12 4.37 12.17
CA THR A 91 -1.70 4.07 12.40
C THR A 91 -1.30 4.27 13.85
N GLN A 92 -1.87 5.26 14.54
CA GLN A 92 -1.62 5.45 15.98
C GLN A 92 -2.12 4.25 16.79
N LEU A 93 -3.28 3.70 16.41
CA LEU A 93 -3.81 2.48 17.04
C LEU A 93 -2.88 1.29 16.80
N VAL A 94 -2.37 1.14 15.57
CA VAL A 94 -1.39 0.09 15.22
C VAL A 94 -0.09 0.26 16.00
N GLU A 95 0.40 1.48 16.19
CA GLU A 95 1.60 1.75 16.99
C GLU A 95 1.44 1.23 18.43
N MET A 96 0.34 1.59 19.10
CA MET A 96 0.03 1.10 20.45
C MET A 96 -0.15 -0.42 20.49
N ALA A 97 -0.73 -1.01 19.45
CA ALA A 97 -0.90 -2.47 19.37
C ALA A 97 0.44 -3.20 19.20
N VAL A 98 1.32 -2.71 18.32
CA VAL A 98 2.63 -3.33 18.05
C VAL A 98 3.55 -3.22 19.27
N GLU A 99 3.54 -2.07 19.97
CA GLU A 99 4.28 -1.89 21.23
C GLU A 99 3.88 -2.95 22.28
N LYS A 100 2.58 -3.24 22.38
CA LYS A 100 2.05 -4.22 23.35
C LYS A 100 2.29 -5.68 22.96
N PHE A 101 2.07 -6.04 21.69
CA PHE A 101 2.11 -7.44 21.27
C PHE A 101 3.48 -7.92 20.80
N SER A 102 4.32 -7.04 20.24
CA SER A 102 5.59 -7.43 19.63
C SER A 102 6.69 -6.39 19.84
N PRO A 103 7.27 -6.32 21.05
CA PRO A 103 8.33 -5.36 21.38
C PRO A 103 9.60 -5.53 20.53
N SER A 104 9.87 -6.74 20.02
CA SER A 104 10.99 -6.99 19.11
C SER A 104 10.82 -6.30 17.74
N LEU A 105 9.58 -6.25 17.24
CA LEU A 105 9.24 -5.56 15.99
C LEU A 105 9.24 -4.05 16.20
N TYR A 106 8.70 -3.58 17.32
CA TYR A 106 8.76 -2.17 17.70
C TYR A 106 10.20 -1.65 17.78
N ALA A 107 11.11 -2.40 18.42
CA ALA A 107 12.52 -2.06 18.50
C ALA A 107 13.22 -2.07 17.12
N ALA A 108 12.82 -2.95 16.21
CA ALA A 108 13.40 -3.05 14.88
C ALA A 108 12.91 -1.97 13.91
N LEU A 109 11.64 -1.57 14.01
CA LEU A 109 11.04 -0.55 13.15
C LEU A 109 11.26 0.87 13.69
N GLY A 110 11.28 1.05 15.01
CA GLY A 110 11.55 2.33 15.69
C GLY A 110 10.79 3.49 15.05
N ILE A 111 11.54 4.46 14.54
CA ILE A 111 11.06 5.70 13.90
C ILE A 111 10.23 5.46 12.62
N PHE A 112 10.26 4.26 12.04
CA PHE A 112 9.50 3.95 10.83
C PHE A 112 8.04 3.59 11.10
N LEU A 113 7.64 3.30 12.36
CA LEU A 113 6.26 3.02 12.71
C LEU A 113 5.33 4.24 12.50
N PRO A 114 5.67 5.44 13.00
CA PRO A 114 4.89 6.65 12.72
C PRO A 114 4.93 7.04 11.23
N LEU A 115 6.01 6.67 10.52
CA LEU A 115 6.15 6.91 9.08
C LEU A 115 5.16 6.10 8.22
N ILE A 116 4.45 5.12 8.79
CA ILE A 116 3.35 4.42 8.13
C ILE A 116 2.23 5.42 7.78
N ALA A 117 1.97 6.42 8.64
CA ALA A 117 0.91 7.42 8.43
C ALA A 117 1.10 8.24 7.15
N VAL A 118 2.36 8.48 6.78
CA VAL A 118 2.74 9.23 5.57
C VAL A 118 3.21 8.32 4.45
N ASN A 119 2.91 7.02 4.53
CA ASN A 119 3.29 6.09 3.47
C ASN A 119 2.48 6.39 2.21
N CYS A 120 3.20 6.75 1.14
CA CYS A 120 2.60 7.14 -0.13
C CYS A 120 1.72 6.03 -0.73
N ALA A 121 2.02 4.74 -0.48
CA ALA A 121 1.19 3.64 -0.97
C ALA A 121 -0.20 3.64 -0.33
N ILE A 122 -0.30 3.94 0.97
CA ILE A 122 -1.57 3.98 1.70
C ILE A 122 -2.41 5.17 1.24
N MET A 123 -1.79 6.35 1.16
CA MET A 123 -2.47 7.55 0.67
C MET A 123 -2.89 7.40 -0.80
N GLY A 124 -2.02 6.83 -1.63
CA GLY A 124 -2.30 6.58 -3.05
C GLY A 124 -3.42 5.57 -3.25
N ALA A 125 -3.54 4.56 -2.39
CA ALA A 125 -4.67 3.64 -2.41
C ALA A 125 -6.00 4.39 -2.33
N SER A 126 -6.11 5.31 -1.37
CA SER A 126 -7.36 6.04 -1.10
C SER A 126 -7.68 7.04 -2.21
N LEU A 127 -6.66 7.65 -2.82
CA LEU A 127 -6.83 8.54 -3.96
C LEU A 127 -7.23 7.77 -5.23
N PHE A 128 -6.61 6.61 -5.50
CA PHE A 128 -7.00 5.76 -6.62
C PHE A 128 -8.39 5.21 -6.43
N MET A 129 -8.76 4.87 -5.20
CA MET A 129 -10.10 4.44 -4.87
C MET A 129 -11.12 5.57 -5.14
N GLN A 130 -10.81 6.83 -4.78
CA GLN A 130 -11.68 7.98 -5.10
C GLN A 130 -11.84 8.20 -6.61
N GLN A 131 -10.79 8.00 -7.40
CA GLN A 131 -10.84 8.07 -8.85
C GLN A 131 -11.65 6.90 -9.43
N ARG A 132 -11.46 5.69 -8.90
CA ARG A 132 -12.12 4.45 -9.35
C ARG A 132 -13.63 4.41 -9.03
N ILE A 133 -14.11 5.14 -8.02
CA ILE A 133 -15.56 5.34 -7.81
C ILE A 133 -16.19 6.13 -8.96
N LYS A 134 -15.45 7.06 -9.56
CA LYS A 134 -15.96 7.95 -10.63
C LYS A 134 -15.91 7.29 -12.02
N LEU A 135 -15.36 6.08 -12.14
CA LEU A 135 -15.29 5.36 -13.42
C LEU A 135 -16.65 4.71 -13.75
N PRO A 136 -17.03 4.62 -15.04
CA PRO A 136 -18.24 3.93 -15.46
C PRO A 136 -18.17 2.43 -15.13
N ILE A 137 -19.34 1.84 -14.84
CA ILE A 137 -19.55 0.46 -14.35
C ILE A 137 -18.93 -0.60 -15.28
N ASP A 138 -18.69 -0.25 -16.54
CA ASP A 138 -18.12 -1.14 -17.57
C ASP A 138 -16.60 -1.38 -17.40
N ASN A 139 -15.92 -0.62 -16.52
CA ASN A 139 -14.49 -0.79 -16.29
C ASN A 139 -14.22 -1.80 -15.16
N ALA A 140 -13.36 -2.78 -15.42
CA ALA A 140 -12.86 -3.76 -14.46
C ALA A 140 -12.11 -3.17 -13.24
N GLN A 141 -11.95 -1.85 -13.18
CA GLN A 141 -11.33 -1.11 -12.08
C GLN A 141 -12.35 -0.33 -11.22
N ALA A 142 -13.64 -0.34 -11.57
CA ALA A 142 -14.66 0.42 -10.87
C ALA A 142 -14.94 -0.19 -9.49
N ILE A 143 -14.90 0.64 -8.45
CA ILE A 143 -15.23 0.21 -7.08
C ILE A 143 -16.67 0.61 -6.81
N THR A 144 -17.59 -0.33 -7.03
CA THR A 144 -19.04 -0.07 -6.93
C THR A 144 -19.64 -0.53 -5.60
N ASN A 145 -18.96 -1.42 -4.87
CA ASN A 145 -19.47 -1.99 -3.63
C ASN A 145 -18.41 -1.99 -2.51
N PHE A 146 -18.88 -2.04 -1.25
CA PHE A 146 -18.02 -2.16 -0.06
C PHE A 146 -17.14 -3.44 -0.11
N GLY A 147 -17.67 -4.52 -0.69
CA GLY A 147 -16.88 -5.73 -0.92
C GLY A 147 -15.70 -5.53 -1.88
N ASP A 148 -15.86 -4.67 -2.88
CA ASP A 148 -14.80 -4.37 -3.86
C ASP A 148 -13.71 -3.48 -3.25
N SER A 149 -14.06 -2.55 -2.35
CA SER A 149 -13.07 -1.71 -1.66
C SER A 149 -12.21 -2.53 -0.70
N VAL A 150 -12.80 -3.49 0.01
CA VAL A 150 -12.05 -4.46 0.85
C VAL A 150 -11.14 -5.34 -0.02
N ALA A 151 -11.63 -5.85 -1.15
CA ALA A 151 -10.84 -6.67 -2.07
C ALA A 151 -9.67 -5.89 -2.68
N TYR A 152 -9.88 -4.62 -3.04
CA TYR A 152 -8.85 -3.71 -3.52
C TYR A 152 -7.78 -3.43 -2.44
N ALA A 153 -8.21 -3.17 -1.21
CA ALA A 153 -7.33 -2.92 -0.08
C ALA A 153 -6.47 -4.15 0.26
N LEU A 154 -7.08 -5.34 0.26
CA LEU A 154 -6.37 -6.60 0.46
C LEU A 154 -5.39 -6.87 -0.68
N GLY A 155 -5.82 -6.70 -1.94
CA GLY A 155 -4.96 -6.95 -3.09
C GLY A 155 -3.75 -6.02 -3.12
N SER A 156 -3.97 -4.72 -2.87
CA SER A 156 -2.89 -3.74 -2.83
C SER A 156 -1.92 -3.94 -1.67
N GLY A 157 -2.43 -4.22 -0.45
CA GLY A 157 -1.59 -4.51 0.71
C GLY A 157 -0.78 -5.81 0.56
N LEU A 158 -1.40 -6.87 0.03
CA LEU A 158 -0.69 -8.12 -0.28
C LEU A 158 0.36 -7.92 -1.37
N GLY A 159 0.08 -7.15 -2.42
CA GLY A 159 1.05 -6.77 -3.44
C GLY A 159 2.25 -6.02 -2.85
N TRP A 160 2.00 -5.11 -1.89
CA TRP A 160 3.05 -4.40 -1.17
C TRP A 160 3.89 -5.32 -0.28
N THR A 161 3.24 -6.21 0.45
CA THR A 161 3.88 -7.21 1.33
C THR A 161 4.74 -8.18 0.55
N LEU A 162 4.24 -8.68 -0.58
CA LEU A 162 4.97 -9.58 -1.46
C LEU A 162 6.25 -8.91 -1.97
N ALA A 163 6.14 -7.66 -2.43
CA ALA A 163 7.27 -6.89 -2.91
C ALA A 163 8.36 -6.73 -1.84
N ILE A 164 8.01 -6.29 -0.62
CA ILE A 164 9.01 -6.06 0.44
C ILE A 164 9.65 -7.35 0.93
N VAL A 165 8.90 -8.45 0.99
CA VAL A 165 9.43 -9.77 1.38
C VAL A 165 10.39 -10.30 0.31
N MET A 166 10.03 -10.21 -0.97
CA MET A 166 10.93 -10.60 -2.07
C MET A 166 12.20 -9.77 -2.06
N PHE A 167 12.09 -8.46 -1.84
CA PHE A 167 13.25 -7.59 -1.79
C PHE A 167 14.14 -7.90 -0.57
N GLY A 168 13.53 -8.14 0.59
CA GLY A 168 14.22 -8.60 1.79
C GLY A 168 15.01 -9.90 1.55
N ALA A 169 14.42 -10.86 0.86
CA ALA A 169 15.08 -12.13 0.53
C ALA A 169 16.27 -11.93 -0.42
N ILE A 170 16.12 -11.07 -1.44
CA ILE A 170 17.22 -10.72 -2.35
C ILE A 170 18.34 -10.02 -1.57
N ARG A 171 18.01 -9.13 -0.63
CA ARG A 171 18.99 -8.41 0.20
C ARG A 171 19.72 -9.31 1.18
N GLU A 172 19.04 -10.26 1.82
CA GLU A 172 19.70 -11.28 2.64
C GLU A 172 20.66 -12.13 1.81
N LYS A 173 20.25 -12.55 0.60
CA LYS A 173 21.13 -13.31 -0.30
C LYS A 173 22.34 -12.50 -0.76
N MET A 174 22.14 -11.22 -1.11
CA MET A 174 23.21 -10.31 -1.53
C MET A 174 24.24 -10.04 -0.43
N ALA A 175 23.88 -10.15 0.84
CA ALA A 175 24.83 -9.99 1.95
C ALA A 175 25.94 -11.06 1.92
N TYR A 176 25.70 -12.20 1.28
CA TYR A 176 26.69 -13.27 1.09
C TYR A 176 27.45 -13.17 -0.25
N CYS A 177 27.19 -12.15 -1.06
CA CYS A 177 27.82 -11.96 -2.37
C CYS A 177 28.85 -10.83 -2.33
N ASP A 178 29.89 -10.95 -3.17
CA ASP A 178 30.92 -9.92 -3.31
C ASP A 178 30.39 -8.72 -4.11
N ILE A 179 29.87 -7.73 -3.40
CA ILE A 179 29.41 -6.46 -3.97
C ILE A 179 30.56 -5.46 -3.98
N PRO A 180 30.79 -4.71 -5.08
CA PRO A 180 31.78 -3.64 -5.12
C PRO A 180 31.59 -2.67 -3.95
N LYS A 181 32.66 -2.43 -3.18
CA LYS A 181 32.66 -1.56 -1.98
C LYS A 181 31.89 -0.23 -2.14
N PRO A 182 32.00 0.53 -3.25
CA PRO A 182 31.26 1.79 -3.40
C PRO A 182 29.74 1.63 -3.62
N LEU A 183 29.27 0.44 -4.00
CA LEU A 183 27.84 0.18 -4.26
C LEU A 183 27.12 -0.49 -3.08
N GLN A 184 27.84 -0.81 -2.00
CA GLN A 184 27.26 -1.49 -0.84
C GLN A 184 26.21 -0.61 -0.15
N GLY A 185 25.10 -1.23 0.26
CA GLY A 185 24.01 -0.54 0.94
C GLY A 185 22.92 -0.05 -0.01
N MET A 186 22.74 1.27 -0.10
CA MET A 186 21.61 1.88 -0.84
C MET A 186 21.82 1.86 -2.35
N GLY A 187 23.06 1.96 -2.84
CA GLY A 187 23.35 1.96 -4.29
C GLY A 187 22.86 0.69 -4.97
N ILE A 188 23.29 -0.48 -4.48
CA ILE A 188 22.81 -1.76 -5.01
C ILE A 188 21.33 -2.02 -4.73
N ALA A 189 20.79 -1.48 -3.64
CA ALA A 189 19.36 -1.55 -3.35
C ALA A 189 18.52 -0.87 -4.45
N PHE A 190 18.92 0.31 -4.93
CA PHE A 190 18.24 0.97 -6.04
C PHE A 190 18.36 0.18 -7.35
N ILE A 191 19.54 -0.36 -7.66
CA ILE A 191 19.76 -1.16 -8.88
C ILE A 191 18.87 -2.41 -8.87
N THR A 192 18.85 -3.12 -7.75
CA THR A 192 18.02 -4.33 -7.60
C THR A 192 16.53 -4.04 -7.68
N VAL A 193 16.07 -2.96 -7.08
CA VAL A 193 14.66 -2.54 -7.21
C VAL A 193 14.31 -2.18 -8.65
N GLY A 194 15.21 -1.53 -9.39
CA GLY A 194 15.03 -1.29 -10.82
C GLY A 194 14.93 -2.58 -11.64
N LEU A 195 15.79 -3.57 -11.37
CA LEU A 195 15.74 -4.90 -11.99
C LEU A 195 14.42 -5.63 -11.65
N MET A 196 13.96 -5.55 -10.41
CA MET A 196 12.68 -6.12 -9.98
C MET A 196 11.49 -5.44 -10.67
N ALA A 197 11.53 -4.11 -10.82
CA ALA A 197 10.49 -3.36 -11.52
C ALA A 197 10.39 -3.79 -12.99
N MET A 198 11.52 -3.97 -13.68
CA MET A 198 11.52 -4.49 -15.05
C MET A 198 10.94 -5.91 -15.15
N ALA A 199 11.25 -6.78 -14.19
CA ALA A 199 10.66 -8.13 -14.15
C ALA A 199 9.13 -8.09 -13.95
N MET A 200 8.64 -7.15 -13.14
CA MET A 200 7.20 -6.98 -12.89
C MET A 200 6.46 -6.32 -14.06
N MET A 201 7.13 -5.52 -14.91
CA MET A 201 6.52 -5.00 -16.13
C MET A 201 6.07 -6.10 -17.10
N CYS A 202 6.60 -7.32 -17.01
CA CYS A 202 6.09 -8.46 -17.77
C CYS A 202 4.61 -8.76 -17.48
N PHE A 203 4.10 -8.41 -16.30
CA PHE A 203 2.70 -8.60 -15.93
C PHE A 203 1.78 -7.45 -16.37
N SER A 204 2.32 -6.32 -16.84
CA SER A 204 1.53 -5.15 -17.26
C SER A 204 0.66 -5.41 -18.49
N GLY A 205 0.95 -6.46 -19.27
CA GLY A 205 0.15 -6.88 -20.43
C GLY A 205 -1.01 -7.82 -20.10
N LEU A 206 -1.17 -8.26 -18.84
CA LEU A 206 -2.28 -9.14 -18.45
C LEU A 206 -3.57 -8.34 -18.29
N GLN A 207 -4.51 -8.54 -19.22
CA GLN A 207 -5.88 -8.06 -19.10
C GLN A 207 -6.76 -9.20 -18.57
N PHE A 208 -7.27 -9.03 -17.35
CA PHE A 208 -8.35 -9.84 -16.78
C PHE A 208 -9.66 -9.07 -16.90
#